data_AF-A0A7S2MUC8-F1
#
_entry.id   AF-A0A7S2MUC8-F1
#
_cell.length_a   1.000
_cell.length_b   1.000
_cell.length_c   1.000
_cell.angle_alpha   90.00
_cell.angle_beta   90.00
_cell.angle_gamma   90.00
#
_symmetry.space_group_name_H-M   'P 1'
#
loop_
_entity.id
_entity.type
_entity.pdbx_description
1 polymer ?
#
loop_
_entity_poly.entity_id
_entity_poly.type
_entity_poly.pdbx_seq_one_letter_code
_entity_poly.pdbx_strand_id
1 'polypeptide(L)'
;YYNNQNNHGRNRKLMETAIQFVTGRRLEEDENIDDGNNYDDGNNYDDGYNYNNDNNDDNGIDYQSNIGIGDITLLIGISTVCCGVICSLALLLLLHFSKILIQTALIFNILVSILATIAAFMAGSPFGGITFAIITIFMIYYAKVMWSRIPFAATNLKTSVTSVQKNGGLSFIAYGSLLILFGWSVWWSVAFVASLYVTGGCSADGVCENDINGWIAFGFFVSYFWTHQVIKYTLHVTVAGAVGTWWFTPLEAASCCSRAVRDSFLRAITLSFGSICFGSLIVAIVQATKEALRNLRDNGDSVLLCMAECILGCIETLIECFNNWAFVFVGLYGYNFLDAGRNVVTLFKSRGWDTIITDHLVSSVLYLVSIGVGLLTGIIASLVAHSQGMIFGNDSGSLAIPFLIGLVIGFVLTSVMMSVVASAVNTIIVCYAEAPNEFQTNHPQLSNEMRAAWREAWPVDFKY
;
A
#
# COMPACT_ATOMS: atom_id res chain seq x y z
N TYR A 1 17.59 -35.73 -18.64
CA TYR A 1 16.36 -35.41 -19.39
C TYR A 1 15.16 -35.13 -18.49
N TYR A 2 14.82 -35.96 -17.49
CA TYR A 2 13.71 -35.68 -16.55
C TYR A 2 13.91 -34.48 -15.61
N ASN A 3 15.14 -34.09 -15.27
CA ASN A 3 15.41 -32.91 -14.42
C ASN A 3 15.35 -31.56 -15.18
N ASN A 4 15.37 -31.56 -16.52
CA ASN A 4 15.37 -30.31 -17.31
C ASN A 4 13.96 -29.75 -17.53
N GLN A 5 12.93 -30.61 -17.55
CA GLN A 5 11.55 -30.15 -17.73
C GLN A 5 10.98 -29.44 -16.48
N ASN A 6 11.39 -29.86 -15.27
CA ASN A 6 10.94 -29.22 -14.02
C ASN A 6 11.53 -27.81 -13.83
N ASN A 7 12.77 -27.55 -14.26
CA ASN A 7 13.37 -26.21 -14.22
C ASN A 7 12.77 -25.27 -15.27
N HIS A 8 12.33 -25.81 -16.42
CA HIS A 8 11.74 -25.01 -17.49
C HIS A 8 10.40 -24.37 -17.09
N GLY A 9 9.59 -25.11 -16.31
CA GLY A 9 8.34 -24.58 -15.72
C GLY A 9 8.56 -23.58 -14.58
N ARG A 10 9.69 -23.68 -13.86
CA ARG A 10 10.06 -22.81 -12.73
C ARG A 10 10.40 -21.38 -13.17
N ASN A 11 11.16 -21.25 -14.25
CA ASN A 11 11.65 -19.94 -14.72
C ASN A 11 10.59 -19.15 -15.50
N ARG A 12 9.69 -19.86 -16.21
CA ARG A 12 8.54 -19.27 -16.90
C ARG A 12 7.56 -18.62 -15.92
N LYS A 13 7.32 -19.27 -14.77
CA LYS A 13 6.45 -18.74 -13.70
C LYS A 13 6.99 -17.50 -12.98
N LEU A 14 8.32 -17.39 -12.79
CA LEU A 14 8.94 -16.21 -12.19
C LEU A 14 8.82 -14.98 -13.11
N MET A 15 8.99 -15.19 -14.41
CA MET A 15 8.77 -14.17 -15.43
C MET A 15 7.29 -13.76 -15.50
N GLU A 16 6.37 -14.73 -15.53
CA GLU A 16 4.92 -14.46 -15.52
C GLU A 16 4.45 -13.75 -14.24
N THR A 17 5.00 -14.11 -13.08
CA THR A 17 4.67 -13.46 -11.80
C THR A 17 5.22 -12.03 -11.73
N ALA A 18 6.46 -11.81 -12.20
CA ALA A 18 7.05 -10.48 -12.27
C ALA A 18 6.33 -9.58 -13.30
N ILE A 19 5.95 -10.13 -14.45
CA ILE A 19 5.17 -9.42 -15.48
C ILE A 19 3.74 -9.17 -14.98
N GLN A 20 3.07 -10.11 -14.31
CA GLN A 20 1.76 -9.88 -13.70
C GLN A 20 1.81 -8.81 -12.61
N PHE A 21 2.86 -8.81 -11.78
CA PHE A 21 3.06 -7.80 -10.74
C PHE A 21 3.28 -6.39 -11.32
N VAL A 22 3.93 -6.28 -12.48
CA VAL A 22 4.27 -4.99 -13.13
C VAL A 22 3.21 -4.52 -14.14
N THR A 23 2.53 -5.43 -14.84
CA THR A 23 1.67 -5.10 -16.00
C THR A 23 0.20 -5.48 -15.81
N GLY A 24 -0.16 -6.25 -14.77
CA GLY A 24 -1.53 -6.66 -14.49
C GLY A 24 -2.19 -7.59 -15.52
N ARG A 25 -1.45 -8.09 -16.52
CA ARG A 25 -1.98 -8.98 -17.57
C ARG A 25 -1.58 -10.44 -17.32
N ARG A 26 -2.54 -11.36 -17.42
CA ARG A 26 -2.31 -12.81 -17.52
C ARG A 26 -1.99 -13.12 -18.98
N LEU A 27 -0.88 -13.82 -19.24
CA LEU A 27 -0.62 -14.38 -20.56
C LEU A 27 -1.51 -15.61 -20.73
N GLU A 28 -2.33 -15.64 -21.77
CA GLU A 28 -3.12 -16.82 -22.16
C GLU A 28 -2.20 -17.79 -22.93
N GLU A 29 -2.35 -19.09 -22.64
CA GLU A 29 -1.59 -20.19 -23.26
C GLU A 29 -2.22 -20.56 -24.61
N ASP A 30 -1.48 -20.37 -25.70
CA ASP A 30 -1.77 -21.08 -26.96
C ASP A 30 -1.03 -22.43 -26.93
N GLU A 31 -1.73 -23.49 -26.51
CA GLU A 31 -1.32 -24.89 -26.74
C GLU A 31 -1.83 -25.34 -28.11
N ASN A 32 -0.94 -25.48 -29.09
CA ASN A 32 -1.15 -26.33 -30.26
C ASN A 32 0.12 -27.18 -30.46
N ILE A 33 0.12 -28.37 -29.84
CA ILE A 33 1.05 -29.46 -30.15
C ILE A 33 0.20 -30.54 -30.82
N ASP A 34 0.24 -30.60 -32.15
CA ASP A 34 -0.26 -31.74 -32.92
C ASP A 34 0.88 -32.76 -33.08
N ASP A 35 0.82 -33.83 -32.27
CA ASP A 35 1.58 -35.06 -32.47
C ASP A 35 0.89 -35.90 -33.55
N GLY A 36 1.53 -36.03 -34.72
CA GLY A 36 1.02 -36.83 -35.84
C GLY A 36 2.12 -37.62 -36.55
N ASN A 37 2.57 -38.72 -35.95
CA ASN A 37 3.28 -39.77 -36.68
C ASN A 37 2.29 -40.57 -37.53
N ASN A 38 2.46 -40.58 -38.85
CA ASN A 38 2.06 -41.73 -39.66
C ASN A 38 2.95 -41.85 -40.91
N TYR A 39 3.58 -43.01 -41.04
CA TYR A 39 4.21 -43.49 -42.27
C TYR A 39 3.10 -43.93 -43.24
N ASP A 40 3.19 -43.56 -44.52
CA ASP A 40 3.22 -44.55 -45.62
C ASP A 40 3.38 -43.91 -47.02
N ASP A 41 4.10 -44.68 -47.83
CA ASP A 41 4.48 -44.64 -49.25
C ASP A 41 3.64 -43.88 -50.30
N GLY A 42 4.36 -43.41 -51.33
CA GLY A 42 4.01 -43.77 -52.72
C GLY A 42 3.62 -42.65 -53.70
N ASN A 43 4.60 -42.23 -54.51
CA ASN A 43 4.56 -42.06 -55.98
C ASN A 43 3.38 -41.32 -56.68
N ASN A 44 3.78 -40.20 -57.32
CA ASN A 44 3.67 -39.91 -58.77
C ASN A 44 2.51 -39.05 -59.34
N TYR A 45 2.90 -38.22 -60.32
CA TYR A 45 2.17 -37.48 -61.38
C TYR A 45 1.59 -36.07 -61.14
N ASP A 46 2.28 -35.11 -61.78
CA ASP A 46 1.85 -34.05 -62.72
C ASP A 46 0.45 -33.40 -62.71
N ASP A 47 0.52 -32.12 -63.11
CA ASP A 47 -0.42 -31.28 -63.86
C ASP A 47 -1.24 -30.21 -63.11
N GLY A 48 -1.17 -28.99 -63.68
CA GLY A 48 -1.68 -27.74 -63.13
C GLY A 48 -3.08 -27.31 -63.61
N TYR A 49 -3.28 -25.97 -63.62
CA TYR A 49 -4.52 -25.19 -63.88
C TYR A 49 -5.49 -25.15 -62.68
N ASN A 50 -6.18 -24.06 -62.31
CA ASN A 50 -6.34 -22.71 -62.84
C ASN A 50 -6.99 -21.81 -61.75
N TYR A 51 -6.93 -20.50 -61.97
CA TYR A 51 -7.67 -19.41 -61.33
C TYR A 51 -9.16 -19.69 -61.05
N ASN A 52 -9.65 -19.18 -59.91
CA ASN A 52 -10.92 -18.43 -59.71
C ASN A 52 -10.86 -17.85 -58.28
N ASN A 53 -10.57 -16.55 -58.09
CA ASN A 53 -11.55 -15.47 -57.98
C ASN A 53 -12.87 -15.88 -57.33
N ASP A 54 -12.96 -15.72 -56.01
CA ASP A 54 -14.19 -15.33 -55.34
C ASP A 54 -13.89 -14.15 -54.41
N ASN A 55 -14.51 -13.03 -54.75
CA ASN A 55 -14.54 -11.80 -53.97
C ASN A 55 -15.32 -12.07 -52.69
N ASN A 56 -14.64 -12.03 -51.55
CA ASN A 56 -15.28 -11.68 -50.29
C ASN A 56 -14.75 -10.32 -49.87
N ASP A 57 -15.57 -9.29 -50.07
CA ASP A 57 -15.48 -8.01 -49.40
C ASP A 57 -15.65 -8.25 -47.89
N ASP A 58 -14.57 -8.64 -47.23
CA ASP A 58 -14.47 -8.58 -45.78
C ASP A 58 -14.36 -7.09 -45.42
N ASN A 59 -15.50 -6.45 -45.20
CA ASN A 59 -15.59 -5.23 -44.41
C ASN A 59 -15.30 -5.60 -42.94
N GLY A 60 -14.09 -6.10 -42.68
CA GLY A 60 -13.51 -6.10 -41.36
C GLY A 60 -13.30 -4.64 -40.99
N ILE A 61 -14.22 -4.10 -40.18
CA ILE A 61 -13.95 -2.87 -39.44
C ILE A 61 -12.82 -3.26 -38.49
N ASP A 62 -11.57 -3.03 -38.90
CA ASP A 62 -10.44 -3.05 -38.00
C ASP A 62 -10.73 -2.03 -36.90
N TYR A 63 -11.18 -2.52 -35.74
CA TYR A 63 -11.20 -1.75 -34.49
C TYR A 63 -9.75 -1.61 -34.02
N GLN A 64 -8.93 -0.91 -34.81
CA GLN A 64 -7.61 -0.50 -34.41
C GLN A 64 -7.80 0.47 -33.24
N SER A 65 -7.44 0.01 -32.05
CA SER A 65 -7.41 0.83 -30.84
C SER A 65 -6.41 1.97 -31.01
N ASN A 66 -6.84 3.06 -31.66
CA ASN A 66 -6.09 4.30 -31.77
C ASN A 66 -6.16 5.06 -30.43
N ILE A 67 -5.61 4.44 -29.38
CA ILE A 67 -5.39 5.12 -28.11
C ILE A 67 -4.17 6.01 -28.29
N GLY A 68 -4.38 7.32 -28.35
CA GLY A 68 -3.28 8.27 -28.33
C GLY A 68 -2.62 8.28 -26.95
N ILE A 69 -1.29 8.43 -26.90
CA ILE A 69 -0.59 8.79 -25.65
C ILE A 69 -1.24 10.04 -25.01
N GLY A 70 -1.76 10.95 -25.85
CA GLY A 70 -2.54 12.11 -25.44
C GLY A 70 -3.75 11.77 -24.55
N ASP A 71 -4.53 10.75 -24.92
CA ASP A 71 -5.75 10.36 -24.21
C ASP A 71 -5.43 9.81 -22.81
N ILE A 72 -4.39 8.97 -22.72
CA ILE A 72 -3.90 8.44 -21.44
C ILE A 72 -3.37 9.58 -20.56
N THR A 73 -2.58 10.50 -21.13
CA THR A 73 -2.04 11.63 -20.36
C THR A 73 -3.12 12.58 -19.86
N LEU A 74 -4.15 12.81 -20.67
CA LEU A 74 -5.30 13.62 -20.29
C LEU A 74 -6.11 12.95 -19.18
N LEU A 75 -6.33 11.63 -19.26
CA LEU A 75 -7.02 10.87 -18.23
C LEU A 75 -6.28 10.95 -16.89
N ILE A 76 -4.96 10.71 -16.90
CA ILE A 76 -4.10 10.83 -15.70
C ILE A 76 -4.17 12.25 -15.12
N GLY A 77 -4.10 13.27 -15.97
CA GLY A 77 -4.17 14.67 -15.57
C GLY A 77 -5.47 15.01 -14.87
N ILE A 78 -6.61 14.64 -15.46
CA ILE A 78 -7.94 14.89 -14.88
C ILE A 78 -8.12 14.10 -13.59
N SER A 79 -7.76 12.82 -13.56
CA SER A 79 -7.85 11.99 -12.34
C SER A 79 -7.04 12.60 -11.20
N THR A 80 -5.85 13.17 -11.47
CA THR A 80 -5.00 13.81 -10.46
C THR A 80 -5.65 15.07 -9.89
N VAL A 81 -6.18 15.95 -10.75
CA VAL A 81 -6.86 17.19 -10.32
C VAL A 81 -8.12 16.87 -9.53
N CYS A 82 -8.97 15.96 -10.03
CA CYS A 82 -10.18 15.53 -9.34
C CYS A 82 -9.86 14.89 -7.99
N CYS A 83 -8.81 14.07 -7.92
CA CYS A 83 -8.34 13.48 -6.67
C CYS A 83 -8.00 14.55 -5.63
N GLY A 84 -7.28 15.62 -6.01
CA GLY A 84 -6.94 16.71 -5.09
C GLY A 84 -8.16 17.38 -4.47
N VAL A 85 -9.21 17.63 -5.27
CA VAL A 85 -10.47 18.21 -4.79
C VAL A 85 -11.21 17.24 -3.86
N ILE A 86 -11.36 15.98 -4.26
CA ILE A 86 -12.07 14.96 -3.48
C ILE A 86 -11.32 14.66 -2.17
N CYS A 87 -9.99 14.59 -2.20
CA CYS A 87 -9.16 14.40 -1.02
C CYS A 87 -9.32 15.58 -0.03
N SER A 88 -9.38 16.81 -0.53
CA SER A 88 -9.63 17.99 0.31
C SER A 88 -10.99 17.94 0.99
N LEU A 89 -12.04 17.53 0.24
CA LEU A 89 -13.38 17.28 0.80
C LEU A 89 -13.36 16.13 1.83
N ALA A 90 -12.62 15.05 1.56
CA ALA A 90 -12.48 13.92 2.47
C ALA A 90 -11.84 14.33 3.81
N LEU A 91 -10.85 15.23 3.81
CA LEU A 91 -10.27 15.79 5.04
C LEU A 91 -11.29 16.63 5.83
N LEU A 92 -12.16 17.39 5.14
CA LEU A 92 -13.25 18.11 5.80
C LEU A 92 -14.29 17.17 6.41
N LEU A 93 -14.62 16.07 5.71
CA LEU A 93 -15.49 15.02 6.25
C LEU A 93 -14.88 14.37 7.49
N LEU A 94 -13.57 14.12 7.49
CA LEU A 94 -12.85 13.59 8.65
C LEU A 94 -12.90 14.54 9.86
N LEU A 95 -12.95 15.85 9.66
CA LEU A 95 -13.09 16.82 10.75
C LEU A 95 -14.50 16.86 11.35
N HIS A 96 -15.52 16.76 10.50
CA HIS A 96 -16.91 16.97 10.95
C HIS A 96 -17.58 15.68 11.41
N PHE A 97 -17.22 14.53 10.81
CA PHE A 97 -17.91 13.26 11.00
C PHE A 97 -16.97 12.12 11.46
N SER A 98 -15.87 12.43 12.15
CA SER A 98 -14.87 11.42 12.60
C SER A 98 -15.51 10.24 13.35
N LYS A 99 -16.45 10.50 14.27
CA LYS A 99 -17.15 9.44 15.03
C LYS A 99 -17.94 8.50 14.12
N ILE A 100 -18.70 9.06 13.18
CA ILE A 100 -19.51 8.27 12.23
C ILE A 100 -18.59 7.48 11.30
N LEU A 101 -17.52 8.10 10.78
CA LEU A 101 -16.56 7.44 9.90
C LEU A 101 -15.89 6.24 10.57
N ILE A 102 -15.49 6.37 11.84
CA ILE A 102 -14.94 5.25 12.63
C ILE A 102 -15.97 4.13 12.79
N GLN A 103 -17.22 4.46 13.12
CA GLN A 103 -18.29 3.46 13.24
C GLN A 103 -18.56 2.74 11.92
N THR A 104 -18.68 3.49 10.82
CA THR A 104 -18.90 2.92 9.49
C THR A 104 -17.74 2.04 9.06
N ALA A 105 -16.50 2.42 9.40
CA ALA A 105 -15.33 1.63 9.05
C ALA A 105 -15.28 0.28 9.76
N LEU A 106 -15.62 0.30 11.05
CA LEU A 106 -15.69 -0.91 11.86
C LEU A 106 -16.77 -1.88 11.33
N ILE A 107 -17.96 -1.35 11.02
CA ILE A 107 -19.06 -2.13 10.44
C ILE A 107 -18.68 -2.66 9.06
N PHE A 108 -18.08 -1.82 8.21
CA PHE A 108 -17.63 -2.20 6.88
C PHE A 108 -16.61 -3.35 6.91
N ASN A 109 -15.62 -3.30 7.80
CA ASN A 109 -14.63 -4.38 7.95
C ASN A 109 -15.30 -5.71 8.35
N ILE A 110 -16.29 -5.68 9.23
CA ILE A 110 -17.06 -6.87 9.60
C ILE A 110 -17.85 -7.40 8.38
N LEU A 111 -18.52 -6.52 7.63
CA LEU A 111 -19.28 -6.91 6.44
C LEU A 111 -18.39 -7.53 5.37
N VAL A 112 -17.25 -6.91 5.07
CA VAL A 112 -16.27 -7.45 4.12
C VAL A 112 -15.75 -8.82 4.58
N SER A 113 -15.48 -8.98 5.87
CA SER A 113 -15.05 -10.27 6.44
C SER A 113 -16.12 -11.36 6.29
N ILE A 114 -17.40 -11.03 6.54
CA ILE A 114 -18.54 -11.96 6.34
C ILE A 114 -18.66 -12.33 4.85
N LEU A 115 -18.60 -11.35 3.96
CA LEU A 115 -18.67 -11.59 2.51
C LEU A 115 -17.51 -12.45 2.03
N ALA A 116 -16.29 -12.23 2.55
CA ALA A 116 -15.13 -13.06 2.25
C ALA A 116 -15.31 -14.51 2.75
N THR A 117 -15.89 -14.71 3.94
CA THR A 117 -16.26 -16.05 4.42
C THR A 117 -17.22 -16.75 3.48
N ILE A 118 -18.31 -16.07 3.08
CA ILE A 118 -19.31 -16.65 2.17
C ILE A 118 -18.67 -16.97 0.81
N ALA A 119 -17.92 -16.04 0.24
CA ALA A 119 -17.24 -16.22 -1.04
C ALA A 119 -16.26 -17.39 -1.01
N ALA A 120 -15.49 -17.57 0.08
CA ALA A 120 -14.54 -18.67 0.21
C ALA A 120 -15.23 -20.05 0.27
N PHE A 121 -16.38 -20.15 0.93
CA PHE A 121 -17.19 -21.38 0.92
C PHE A 121 -17.84 -21.64 -0.44
N MET A 122 -18.36 -20.61 -1.11
CA MET A 122 -18.91 -20.74 -2.47
C MET A 122 -17.85 -21.14 -3.49
N ALA A 123 -16.60 -20.68 -3.32
CA ALA A 123 -15.47 -21.06 -4.16
C ALA A 123 -14.93 -22.48 -3.88
N GLY A 124 -15.56 -23.24 -2.98
CA GLY A 124 -15.15 -24.63 -2.68
C GLY A 124 -13.88 -24.73 -1.83
N SER A 125 -13.46 -23.66 -1.15
CA SER A 125 -12.25 -23.63 -0.31
C SER A 125 -12.61 -23.69 1.18
N PRO A 126 -12.82 -24.88 1.79
CA PRO A 126 -13.27 -25.00 3.17
C PRO A 126 -12.28 -24.40 4.17
N PHE A 127 -10.97 -24.54 3.91
CA PHE A 127 -9.94 -23.96 4.74
C PHE A 127 -10.01 -22.43 4.76
N GLY A 128 -10.16 -21.79 3.59
CA GLY A 128 -10.33 -20.34 3.47
C GLY A 128 -11.60 -19.83 4.15
N GLY A 129 -12.71 -20.57 4.00
CA GLY A 129 -13.96 -20.25 4.69
C GLY A 129 -13.81 -20.25 6.21
N ILE A 130 -13.16 -21.28 6.78
CA ILE A 130 -12.91 -21.38 8.22
C ILE A 130 -11.98 -20.26 8.72
N THR A 131 -10.90 -19.94 7.99
CA THR A 131 -9.97 -18.88 8.41
C THR A 131 -10.66 -17.51 8.43
N PHE A 132 -11.41 -17.15 7.38
CA PHE A 132 -12.19 -15.91 7.37
C PHE A 132 -13.30 -15.90 8.42
N ALA A 133 -13.93 -17.04 8.72
CA ALA A 133 -14.93 -17.12 9.78
C ALA A 133 -14.31 -16.83 11.16
N ILE A 134 -13.14 -17.39 11.45
CA ILE A 134 -12.39 -17.08 12.68
C ILE A 134 -12.06 -15.59 12.74
N ILE A 135 -11.50 -15.02 11.67
CA ILE A 135 -11.20 -13.57 11.57
C ILE A 135 -12.47 -12.74 11.82
N THR A 136 -13.61 -13.14 11.25
CA THR A 136 -14.89 -12.46 11.44
C THR A 136 -15.33 -12.44 12.90
N ILE A 137 -15.23 -13.58 13.61
CA ILE A 137 -15.55 -13.68 15.03
C ILE A 137 -14.63 -12.77 15.86
N PHE A 138 -13.33 -12.79 15.58
CA PHE A 138 -12.36 -11.89 16.22
C PHE A 138 -12.69 -10.42 15.95
N MET A 139 -13.07 -10.05 14.73
CA MET A 139 -13.46 -8.68 14.36
C MET A 139 -14.74 -8.23 15.07
N ILE A 140 -15.75 -9.10 15.21
CA ILE A 140 -16.96 -8.79 15.97
C ILE A 140 -16.64 -8.59 17.46
N TYR A 141 -15.81 -9.45 18.05
CA TYR A 141 -15.36 -9.30 19.42
C TYR A 141 -14.58 -7.99 19.60
N TYR A 142 -13.62 -7.72 18.72
CA TYR A 142 -12.84 -6.49 18.70
C TYR A 142 -13.74 -5.25 18.63
N ALA A 143 -14.72 -5.24 17.73
CA ALA A 143 -15.69 -4.15 17.56
C ALA A 143 -16.48 -3.87 18.85
N LYS A 144 -16.91 -4.92 19.55
CA LYS A 144 -17.62 -4.78 20.83
C LYS A 144 -16.74 -4.14 21.90
N VAL A 145 -15.50 -4.58 22.04
CA VAL A 145 -14.56 -4.04 23.05
C VAL A 145 -14.19 -2.60 22.70
N MET A 146 -14.02 -2.29 21.42
CA MET A 146 -13.58 -0.97 20.96
C MET A 146 -14.69 0.08 20.87
N TRP A 147 -15.96 -0.31 20.93
CA TRP A 147 -17.07 0.63 20.78
C TRP A 147 -17.04 1.77 21.79
N SER A 148 -16.63 1.49 23.03
CA SER A 148 -16.46 2.51 24.07
C SER A 148 -15.29 3.46 23.82
N ARG A 149 -14.29 3.06 23.03
CA ARG A 149 -13.06 3.83 22.75
C ARG A 149 -13.18 4.77 21.55
N ILE A 150 -14.23 4.62 20.73
CA ILE A 150 -14.49 5.41 19.52
C ILE A 150 -14.44 6.93 19.76
N PRO A 151 -15.03 7.50 20.86
CA PRO A 151 -14.99 8.94 21.08
C PRO A 151 -13.56 9.48 21.19
N PHE A 152 -12.66 8.75 21.85
CA PHE A 152 -11.26 9.15 21.98
C PHE A 152 -10.50 9.02 20.66
N ALA A 153 -10.71 7.95 19.89
CA ALA A 153 -10.16 7.82 18.55
C ALA A 153 -10.61 8.99 17.64
N ALA A 154 -11.88 9.38 17.74
CA ALA A 154 -12.49 10.44 16.93
C ALA A 154 -11.91 11.83 17.22
N THR A 155 -11.64 12.16 18.50
CA THR A 155 -11.02 13.44 18.88
C THR A 155 -9.53 13.49 18.54
N ASN A 156 -8.81 12.38 18.69
CA ASN A 156 -7.43 12.26 18.20
C ASN A 156 -7.36 12.51 16.69
N LEU A 157 -8.21 11.84 15.92
CA LEU A 157 -8.28 12.01 14.47
C LEU A 157 -8.62 13.47 14.08
N LYS A 158 -9.62 14.08 14.73
CA LYS A 158 -9.99 15.49 14.50
C LYS A 158 -8.82 16.44 14.80
N THR A 159 -8.13 16.24 15.91
CA THR A 159 -6.95 17.05 16.30
C THR A 159 -5.82 16.88 15.29
N SER A 160 -5.62 15.66 14.81
CA SER A 160 -4.59 15.32 13.83
C SER A 160 -4.83 15.98 12.49
N VAL A 161 -6.05 15.88 11.96
CA VAL A 161 -6.40 16.56 10.70
C VAL A 161 -6.27 18.07 10.85
N THR A 162 -6.65 18.64 12.00
CA THR A 162 -6.48 20.07 12.29
C THR A 162 -4.99 20.47 12.24
N SER A 163 -4.11 19.70 12.87
CA SER A 163 -2.66 19.96 12.87
C SER A 163 -2.06 19.90 11.45
N VAL A 164 -2.51 18.95 10.63
CA VAL A 164 -2.08 18.78 9.24
C VAL A 164 -2.60 19.91 8.36
N GLN A 165 -3.86 20.35 8.52
CA GLN A 165 -4.41 21.48 7.76
C GLN A 165 -3.71 22.81 8.08
N LYS A 166 -3.26 22.99 9.32
CA LYS A 166 -2.46 24.17 9.70
C LYS A 166 -1.05 24.13 9.09
N ASN A 167 -0.51 22.93 8.88
CA ASN A 167 0.80 22.70 8.27
C ASN A 167 0.68 22.07 6.87
N GLY A 168 0.03 22.76 5.93
CA GLY A 168 -0.19 22.27 4.56
C GLY A 168 1.08 21.87 3.80
N GLY A 169 2.25 22.36 4.23
CA GLY A 169 3.56 21.98 3.70
C GLY A 169 3.90 20.51 3.87
N LEU A 170 3.28 19.83 4.84
CA LEU A 170 3.42 18.38 5.00
C LEU A 170 2.90 17.61 3.78
N SER A 171 1.88 18.13 3.09
CA SER A 171 1.38 17.53 1.85
C SER A 171 2.43 17.60 0.73
N PHE A 172 3.15 18.72 0.60
CA PHE A 172 4.21 18.84 -0.41
C PHE A 172 5.36 17.86 -0.15
N ILE A 173 5.76 17.68 1.11
CA ILE A 173 6.79 16.69 1.46
C ILE A 173 6.28 15.28 1.17
N ALA A 174 5.03 14.96 1.51
CA ALA A 174 4.45 13.65 1.27
C ALA A 174 4.41 13.28 -0.21
N TYR A 175 3.89 14.17 -1.07
CA TYR A 175 3.88 13.94 -2.51
C TYR A 175 5.28 13.97 -3.12
N GLY A 176 6.19 14.80 -2.59
CA GLY A 176 7.61 14.76 -2.99
C GLY A 176 8.26 13.41 -2.69
N SER A 177 8.02 12.87 -1.50
CA SER A 177 8.47 11.51 -1.12
C SER A 177 7.88 10.42 -2.02
N LEU A 178 6.62 10.57 -2.45
CA LEU A 178 6.00 9.66 -3.43
C LEU A 178 6.73 9.71 -4.78
N LEU A 179 7.07 10.90 -5.29
CA LEU A 179 7.81 11.04 -6.55
C LEU A 179 9.22 10.43 -6.46
N ILE A 180 9.91 10.63 -5.34
CA ILE A 180 11.22 10.01 -5.08
C ILE A 180 11.09 8.49 -5.06
N LEU A 181 10.08 7.96 -4.37
CA LEU A 181 9.84 6.52 -4.31
C LEU A 181 9.52 5.96 -5.70
N PHE A 182 8.68 6.63 -6.49
CA PHE A 182 8.38 6.22 -7.86
C PHE A 182 9.65 6.20 -8.73
N GLY A 183 10.46 7.26 -8.69
CA GLY A 183 11.73 7.31 -9.41
C GLY A 183 12.69 6.20 -8.99
N TRP A 184 12.77 5.91 -7.69
CA TRP A 184 13.54 4.78 -7.17
C TRP A 184 13.00 3.44 -7.66
N SER A 185 11.69 3.21 -7.65
CA SER A 185 11.08 1.97 -8.14
C SER A 185 11.34 1.76 -9.64
N VAL A 186 11.26 2.81 -10.47
CA VAL A 186 11.61 2.72 -11.89
C VAL A 186 13.09 2.36 -12.06
N TRP A 187 13.98 3.06 -11.37
CA TRP A 187 15.42 2.80 -11.41
C TRP A 187 15.76 1.38 -10.96
N TRP A 188 15.18 0.94 -9.84
CA TRP A 188 15.36 -0.40 -9.29
C TRP A 188 14.86 -1.46 -10.26
N SER A 189 13.69 -1.29 -10.87
CA SER A 189 13.12 -2.25 -11.84
C SER A 189 14.01 -2.40 -13.06
N VAL A 190 14.52 -1.30 -13.61
CA VAL A 190 15.48 -1.34 -14.73
C VAL A 190 16.75 -2.08 -14.32
N ALA A 191 17.31 -1.78 -13.15
CA ALA A 191 18.52 -2.43 -12.65
C ALA A 191 18.32 -3.93 -12.38
N PHE A 192 17.17 -4.31 -11.83
CA PHE A 192 16.83 -5.70 -11.56
C PHE A 192 16.67 -6.49 -12.86
N VAL A 193 15.88 -5.99 -13.81
CA VAL A 193 15.68 -6.62 -15.12
C VAL A 193 17.00 -6.72 -15.90
N ALA A 194 17.80 -5.65 -15.94
CA ALA A 194 19.12 -5.67 -16.58
C ALA A 194 20.04 -6.73 -15.94
N SER A 195 19.99 -6.86 -14.61
CA SER A 195 20.77 -7.88 -13.91
C SER A 195 20.32 -9.29 -14.28
N LEU A 196 19.01 -9.54 -14.39
CA LEU A 196 18.48 -10.83 -14.86
C LEU A 196 19.03 -11.19 -16.24
N TYR A 197 19.05 -10.24 -17.17
CA TYR A 197 19.58 -10.47 -18.52
C TYR A 197 21.09 -10.73 -18.56
N VAL A 198 21.88 -10.05 -17.70
CA VAL A 198 23.35 -10.21 -17.69
C VAL A 198 23.76 -11.49 -16.96
N THR A 199 23.08 -11.84 -15.87
CA THR A 199 23.42 -13.05 -15.10
C THR A 199 22.80 -14.31 -15.68
N GLY A 200 21.75 -14.18 -16.50
CA GLY A 200 21.17 -15.29 -17.24
C GLY A 200 22.09 -15.73 -18.37
N GLY A 201 22.85 -16.80 -18.17
CA GLY A 201 23.72 -17.35 -19.20
C GLY A 201 22.90 -17.93 -20.35
N CYS A 202 23.23 -17.58 -21.59
CA CYS A 202 22.72 -18.30 -22.76
C CYS A 202 23.66 -19.47 -23.08
N SER A 203 23.11 -20.68 -23.11
CA SER A 203 23.81 -21.85 -23.62
C SER A 203 24.05 -21.71 -25.14
N ALA A 204 25.06 -22.38 -25.68
CA ALA A 204 25.42 -22.33 -27.11
C ALA A 204 24.27 -22.74 -28.05
N ASP A 205 23.26 -23.46 -27.53
CA ASP A 205 22.05 -23.90 -28.22
C ASP A 205 20.92 -22.85 -28.25
N GLY A 206 21.16 -21.62 -27.77
CA GLY A 206 20.17 -20.52 -27.78
C GLY A 206 19.16 -20.56 -26.62
N VAL A 207 19.32 -21.49 -25.67
CA VAL A 207 18.50 -21.56 -24.44
C VAL A 207 19.13 -20.67 -23.38
N CYS A 208 18.47 -19.56 -23.04
CA CYS A 208 18.89 -18.66 -21.97
C CYS A 208 18.25 -19.08 -20.64
N GLU A 209 19.06 -19.58 -19.70
CA GLU A 209 18.62 -19.80 -18.32
C GLU A 209 18.79 -18.48 -17.56
N ASN A 210 17.67 -17.80 -17.27
CA ASN A 210 17.64 -16.62 -16.40
C ASN A 210 17.82 -17.00 -14.91
N ASP A 211 18.81 -17.83 -14.59
CA ASP A 211 19.08 -18.29 -13.23
C ASP A 211 19.91 -17.24 -12.48
N ILE A 212 19.22 -16.28 -11.86
CA ILE A 212 19.87 -15.32 -10.97
C ILE A 212 20.32 -16.01 -9.67
N ASN A 213 21.54 -15.70 -9.23
CA ASN A 213 22.00 -16.13 -7.91
C ASN A 213 21.05 -15.60 -6.84
N GLY A 214 20.49 -16.50 -6.01
CA GLY A 214 19.53 -16.14 -4.96
C GLY A 214 20.04 -15.06 -3.99
N TRP A 215 21.36 -14.97 -3.77
CA TRP A 215 21.96 -13.91 -2.96
C TRP A 215 21.89 -12.53 -3.63
N ILE A 216 22.00 -12.47 -4.96
CA ILE A 216 21.84 -11.22 -5.73
C ILE A 216 20.38 -10.78 -5.66
N ALA A 217 19.43 -11.70 -5.91
CA ALA A 217 18.01 -11.40 -5.80
C ALA A 217 17.63 -10.92 -4.39
N PHE A 218 18.13 -11.59 -3.34
CA PHE A 218 17.95 -11.16 -1.96
C PHE A 218 18.50 -9.74 -1.72
N GLY A 219 19.70 -9.43 -2.22
CA GLY A 219 20.28 -8.09 -2.13
C GLY A 219 19.42 -7.00 -2.79
N PHE A 220 18.84 -7.31 -3.96
CA PHE A 220 17.89 -6.42 -4.64
C PHE A 220 16.62 -6.19 -3.81
N PHE A 221 16.03 -7.25 -3.26
CA PHE A 221 14.86 -7.12 -2.37
C PHE A 221 15.17 -6.31 -1.12
N VAL A 222 16.30 -6.56 -0.45
CA VAL A 222 16.74 -5.76 0.70
C VAL A 222 16.88 -4.30 0.30
N SER A 223 17.51 -3.99 -0.84
CA SER A 223 17.68 -2.62 -1.33
C SER A 223 16.34 -1.92 -1.61
N TYR A 224 15.38 -2.64 -2.20
CA TYR A 224 14.04 -2.13 -2.49
C TYR A 224 13.27 -1.79 -1.21
N PHE A 225 13.12 -2.78 -0.32
CA PHE A 225 12.38 -2.63 0.92
C PHE A 225 13.05 -1.61 1.85
N TRP A 226 14.37 -1.61 1.93
CA TRP A 226 15.09 -0.66 2.78
C TRP A 226 14.86 0.78 2.35
N THR A 227 14.98 1.06 1.05
CA THR A 227 14.77 2.42 0.53
C THR A 227 13.32 2.86 0.70
N HIS A 228 12.35 1.96 0.44
CA HIS A 228 10.94 2.22 0.69
C HIS A 228 10.67 2.57 2.17
N GLN A 229 11.19 1.77 3.11
CA GLN A 229 11.01 2.02 4.54
C GLN A 229 11.70 3.33 4.98
N VAL A 230 12.90 3.63 4.46
CA VAL A 230 13.60 4.89 4.76
C VAL A 230 12.79 6.10 4.31
N ILE A 231 12.22 6.08 3.11
CA ILE A 231 11.38 7.19 2.62
C ILE A 231 10.10 7.33 3.47
N LYS A 232 9.40 6.22 3.75
CA LYS A 232 8.20 6.17 4.60
C LYS A 232 8.49 6.76 6.00
N TYR A 233 9.55 6.30 6.65
CA TYR A 233 9.87 6.73 8.01
C TYR A 233 10.50 8.13 8.07
N THR A 234 11.17 8.59 7.02
CA THR A 234 11.60 10.00 6.91
C THR A 234 10.39 10.93 6.89
N LEU A 235 9.36 10.59 6.11
CA LEU A 235 8.09 11.33 6.13
C LEU A 235 7.44 11.27 7.52
N HIS A 236 7.38 10.08 8.13
CA HIS A 236 6.80 9.91 9.47
C HIS A 236 7.48 10.77 10.55
N VAL A 237 8.82 10.73 10.61
CA VAL A 237 9.62 11.55 11.54
C VAL A 237 9.43 13.05 11.29
N THR A 238 9.33 13.45 10.01
CA THR A 238 9.07 14.85 9.63
C THR A 238 7.71 15.32 10.13
N VAL A 239 6.66 14.50 9.94
CA VAL A 239 5.31 14.80 10.42
C VAL A 239 5.28 14.87 11.94
N ALA A 240 5.93 13.91 12.63
CA ALA A 240 6.00 13.92 14.09
C ALA A 240 6.69 15.17 14.63
N GLY A 241 7.78 15.63 14.01
CA GLY A 241 8.43 16.89 14.37
C GLY A 241 7.52 18.10 14.17
N ALA A 242 6.89 18.23 13.00
CA ALA A 242 6.05 19.39 12.68
C ALA A 242 4.78 19.45 13.54
N VAL A 243 4.14 18.31 13.78
CA VAL A 243 2.96 18.20 14.65
C VAL A 243 3.35 18.43 16.12
N GLY A 244 4.53 17.96 16.54
CA GLY A 244 5.11 18.31 17.84
C GLY A 244 5.30 19.81 18.02
N THR A 245 5.89 20.50 17.03
CA THR A 245 6.01 21.97 17.09
C THR A 245 4.65 22.64 17.13
N TRP A 246 3.65 22.15 16.39
CA TRP A 246 2.28 22.66 16.47
C TRP A 246 1.63 22.46 17.86
N TRP A 247 1.97 21.36 18.54
CA TRP A 247 1.50 21.05 19.87
C TRP A 247 2.10 21.97 20.95
N PHE A 248 3.43 22.14 20.93
CA PHE A 248 4.17 22.88 21.97
C PHE A 248 4.33 24.38 21.68
N THR A 249 4.48 24.77 20.42
CA THR A 249 4.77 26.15 20.01
C THR A 249 3.95 26.53 18.76
N PRO A 250 2.62 26.70 18.88
CA PRO A 250 1.71 26.81 17.73
C PRO A 250 2.01 28.00 16.80
N LEU A 251 2.62 29.08 17.32
CA LEU A 251 3.01 30.25 16.52
C LEU A 251 4.05 29.91 15.44
N GLU A 252 4.91 28.93 15.69
CA GLU A 252 5.93 28.47 14.72
C GLU A 252 5.36 27.52 13.65
N ALA A 253 4.10 27.08 13.82
CA ALA A 253 3.41 26.10 12.99
C ALA A 253 2.09 26.65 12.38
N ALA A 254 2.00 27.96 12.18
CA ALA A 254 0.76 28.64 11.80
C ALA A 254 0.55 28.83 10.28
N SER A 255 1.57 28.54 9.45
CA SER A 255 1.54 28.77 8.00
C SER A 255 1.71 27.49 7.19
N CYS A 256 1.21 27.48 5.95
CA CYS A 256 1.35 26.33 5.03
C CYS A 256 2.80 25.81 4.96
N CYS A 257 3.77 26.66 4.63
CA CYS A 257 5.19 26.30 4.63
C CYS A 257 5.90 26.85 5.87
N SER A 258 5.42 26.47 7.05
CA SER A 258 6.00 26.92 8.32
C SER A 258 7.45 26.47 8.49
N ARG A 259 8.20 27.23 9.31
CA ARG A 259 9.55 26.87 9.70
C ARG A 259 9.58 25.50 10.39
N ALA A 260 8.53 25.16 11.13
CA ALA A 260 8.35 23.84 11.75
C ALA A 260 8.45 22.68 10.75
N VAL A 261 7.79 22.78 9.58
CA VAL A 261 7.83 21.73 8.55
C VAL A 261 9.23 21.57 7.97
N ARG A 262 9.87 22.69 7.60
CA ARG A 262 11.21 22.67 7.01
C ARG A 262 12.26 22.18 7.99
N ASP A 263 12.26 22.70 9.21
CA ASP A 263 13.28 22.37 10.21
C ASP A 263 13.11 20.90 10.67
N SER A 264 11.87 20.39 10.74
CA SER A 264 11.60 18.97 11.00
C SER A 264 12.08 18.06 9.87
N PHE A 265 11.87 18.45 8.61
CA PHE A 265 12.34 17.70 7.45
C PHE A 265 13.86 17.66 7.40
N LEU A 266 14.52 18.82 7.53
CA LEU A 266 15.97 18.92 7.55
C LEU A 266 16.56 18.08 8.68
N ARG A 267 15.96 18.11 9.89
CA ARG A 267 16.37 17.25 11.00
C ARG A 267 16.22 15.77 10.67
N ALA A 268 15.13 15.37 10.01
CA ALA A 268 14.90 13.98 9.61
C ALA A 268 15.97 13.47 8.63
N ILE A 269 16.36 14.29 7.63
CA ILE A 269 17.34 13.89 6.61
C ILE A 269 18.81 14.13 6.99
N THR A 270 19.08 14.77 8.13
CA THR A 270 20.45 15.02 8.60
C THR A 270 20.72 14.35 9.94
N LEU A 271 20.20 14.91 11.03
CA LEU A 271 20.51 14.50 12.40
C LEU A 271 19.89 13.14 12.76
N SER A 272 18.63 12.92 12.37
CA SER A 272 17.90 11.68 12.69
C SER A 272 18.05 10.60 11.62
N PHE A 273 18.72 10.89 10.50
CA PHE A 273 18.75 10.01 9.33
C PHE A 273 19.38 8.64 9.64
N GLY A 274 20.47 8.61 10.41
CA GLY A 274 21.10 7.35 10.82
C GLY A 274 20.17 6.44 11.62
N SER A 275 19.36 7.02 12.53
CA SER A 275 18.35 6.28 13.30
C SER A 275 17.23 5.75 12.40
N ILE A 276 16.79 6.54 11.42
CA ILE A 276 15.81 6.14 10.41
C ILE A 276 16.33 4.96 9.58
N CYS A 277 17.55 5.07 9.06
CA CYS A 277 18.19 4.01 8.27
C CYS A 277 18.34 2.71 9.05
N PHE A 278 18.78 2.79 10.31
CA PHE A 278 18.96 1.61 11.16
C PHE A 278 17.64 0.91 11.45
N GLY A 279 16.60 1.63 11.90
CA GLY A 279 15.29 1.02 12.18
C GLY A 279 14.61 0.46 10.92
N SER A 280 14.79 1.13 9.78
CA SER A 280 14.25 0.69 8.48
C SER A 280 14.90 -0.60 7.96
N LEU A 281 16.21 -0.78 8.22
CA LEU A 281 16.95 -1.95 7.76
C LEU A 281 16.43 -3.25 8.40
N ILE A 282 16.05 -3.21 9.67
CA ILE A 282 15.54 -4.37 10.40
C ILE A 282 14.27 -4.91 9.72
N VAL A 283 13.33 -4.03 9.37
CA VAL A 283 12.09 -4.42 8.67
C VAL A 283 12.40 -4.93 7.27
N ALA A 284 13.30 -4.25 6.55
CA ALA A 284 13.65 -4.61 5.18
C ALA A 284 14.26 -6.02 5.06
N ILE A 285 15.09 -6.43 6.03
CA ILE A 285 15.66 -7.79 6.05
C ILE A 285 14.56 -8.84 6.25
N VAL A 286 13.59 -8.59 7.13
CA VAL A 286 12.46 -9.51 7.36
C VAL A 286 11.60 -9.61 6.09
N GLN A 287 11.31 -8.48 5.44
CA GLN A 287 10.55 -8.43 4.18
C GLN A 287 11.26 -9.17 3.05
N ALA A 288 12.57 -8.94 2.88
CA ALA A 288 13.37 -9.66 1.89
C ALA A 288 13.44 -11.16 2.17
N THR A 289 13.52 -11.56 3.45
CA THR A 289 13.54 -12.97 3.84
C THR A 289 12.21 -13.65 3.52
N LYS A 290 11.09 -12.99 3.81
CA LYS A 290 9.75 -13.48 3.48
C LYS A 290 9.58 -13.70 1.98
N GLU A 291 10.07 -12.78 1.15
CA GLU A 291 10.01 -12.90 -0.30
C GLU A 291 10.95 -14.00 -0.84
N ALA A 292 12.13 -14.16 -0.23
CA ALA A 292 13.00 -15.30 -0.53
C ALA A 292 12.33 -16.65 -0.20
N LEU A 293 11.62 -16.76 0.93
CA LEU A 293 10.89 -17.99 1.29
C LEU A 293 9.77 -18.33 0.30
N ARG A 294 9.05 -17.31 -0.20
CA ARG A 294 7.99 -17.50 -1.20
C ARG A 294 8.53 -18.10 -2.49
N ASN A 295 9.69 -17.62 -2.94
CA ASN A 295 10.37 -18.16 -4.12
C ASN A 295 10.83 -19.63 -3.94
N LEU A 296 11.07 -20.07 -2.70
CA LEU A 296 11.44 -21.46 -2.40
C LEU A 296 10.24 -22.41 -2.30
N ARG A 297 9.01 -21.87 -2.15
CA ARG A 297 7.79 -22.66 -1.93
C ARG A 297 7.41 -23.56 -3.10
N ASP A 298 7.85 -23.22 -4.31
CA ASP A 298 7.56 -24.03 -5.50
C ASP A 298 8.35 -25.36 -5.56
N ASN A 299 9.31 -25.62 -4.64
CA ASN A 299 10.22 -26.77 -4.71
C ASN A 299 10.37 -27.59 -3.40
N GLY A 300 9.59 -27.34 -2.35
CA GLY A 300 9.79 -27.98 -1.03
C GLY A 300 8.52 -28.30 -0.24
N ASP A 301 8.67 -28.80 0.99
CA ASP A 301 7.57 -29.11 1.91
C ASP A 301 6.72 -27.86 2.21
N SER A 302 5.57 -27.76 1.54
CA SER A 302 4.71 -26.58 1.51
C SER A 302 4.21 -26.12 2.89
N VAL A 303 4.15 -27.02 3.86
CA VAL A 303 3.60 -26.75 5.20
C VAL A 303 4.59 -25.98 6.09
N LEU A 304 5.87 -26.39 6.13
CA LEU A 304 6.89 -25.72 6.96
C LEU A 304 7.17 -24.30 6.45
N LEU A 305 7.22 -24.12 5.12
CA LEU A 305 7.40 -22.81 4.50
C LEU A 305 6.21 -21.89 4.76
N CYS A 306 4.98 -22.42 4.76
CA CYS A 306 3.79 -21.66 5.14
C CYS A 306 3.83 -21.20 6.60
N MET A 307 4.24 -22.07 7.54
CA MET A 307 4.40 -21.67 8.95
C MET A 307 5.47 -20.59 9.12
N ALA A 308 6.61 -20.73 8.44
CA ALA A 308 7.69 -19.75 8.49
C ALA A 308 7.27 -18.41 7.89
N GLU A 309 6.56 -18.40 6.76
CA GLU A 309 5.98 -17.19 6.17
C GLU A 309 5.01 -16.48 7.13
N CYS A 310 4.17 -17.26 7.83
CA CYS A 310 3.26 -16.74 8.84
C CYS A 310 4.00 -16.10 10.03
N ILE A 311 5.00 -16.80 10.58
CA ILE A 311 5.83 -16.30 11.69
C ILE A 311 6.57 -15.02 11.27
N LEU A 312 7.17 -15.00 10.08
CA LEU A 312 7.84 -13.81 9.54
C LEU A 312 6.85 -12.66 9.35
N GLY A 313 5.63 -12.92 8.88
CA GLY A 313 4.58 -11.91 8.78
C GLY A 313 4.18 -11.32 10.15
N CYS A 314 4.10 -12.15 11.19
CA CYS A 314 3.88 -11.68 12.55
C CYS A 314 5.04 -10.81 13.06
N ILE A 315 6.28 -11.23 12.82
CA ILE A 315 7.48 -10.48 13.20
C ILE A 315 7.57 -9.15 12.46
N GLU A 316 7.33 -9.15 11.14
CA GLU A 316 7.26 -7.95 10.31
C GLU A 316 6.28 -6.94 10.90
N THR A 317 5.04 -7.36 11.17
CA THR A 317 3.99 -6.52 11.74
C THR A 317 4.38 -5.96 13.11
N LEU A 318 5.01 -6.78 13.95
CA LEU A 318 5.45 -6.36 15.29
C LEU A 318 6.55 -5.29 15.21
N ILE A 319 7.55 -5.50 14.35
CA ILE A 319 8.66 -4.55 14.19
C ILE A 319 8.15 -3.26 13.56
N GLU A 320 7.28 -3.31 12.56
CA GLU A 320 6.69 -2.11 11.95
C GLU A 320 5.86 -1.30 12.96
N CYS A 321 5.07 -1.98 13.80
CA CYS A 321 4.32 -1.35 14.88
C CYS A 321 5.29 -0.65 15.84
N PHE A 322 6.32 -1.34 16.31
CA PHE A 322 7.33 -0.76 17.20
C PHE A 322 8.05 0.44 16.56
N ASN A 323 8.45 0.31 15.30
CA ASN A 323 9.11 1.36 14.54
C ASN A 323 8.25 2.61 14.41
N ASN A 324 6.95 2.47 14.13
CA ASN A 324 6.04 3.63 14.06
C ASN A 324 6.11 4.46 15.35
N TRP A 325 5.97 3.82 16.52
CA TRP A 325 6.03 4.54 17.79
C TRP A 325 7.43 5.07 18.12
N ALA A 326 8.49 4.30 17.83
CA ALA A 326 9.86 4.75 18.07
C ALA A 326 10.20 5.97 17.22
N PHE A 327 9.79 6.00 15.95
CA PHE A 327 10.03 7.13 15.06
C PHE A 327 9.22 8.38 15.42
N VAL A 328 8.09 8.26 16.11
CA VAL A 328 7.45 9.42 16.75
C VAL A 328 8.39 10.06 17.77
N PHE A 329 9.03 9.28 18.65
CA PHE A 329 9.99 9.81 19.63
C PHE A 329 11.24 10.40 18.99
N VAL A 330 11.76 9.77 17.94
CA VAL A 330 12.86 10.34 17.13
C VAL A 330 12.43 11.68 16.53
N GLY A 331 11.20 11.75 16.00
CA GLY A 331 10.63 12.95 15.40
C GLY A 331 10.31 14.07 16.37
N LEU A 332 9.86 13.77 17.59
CA LEU A 332 9.56 14.78 18.61
C LEU A 332 10.83 15.32 19.27
N TYR A 333 11.66 14.42 19.78
CA TYR A 333 12.75 14.76 20.70
C TYR A 333 14.15 14.66 20.10
N GLY A 334 14.29 14.05 18.92
CA GLY A 334 15.61 13.82 18.32
C GLY A 334 16.43 12.72 19.01
N TYR A 335 15.78 11.78 19.71
CA TYR A 335 16.47 10.64 20.31
C TYR A 335 17.05 9.69 19.25
N ASN A 336 18.08 8.93 19.64
CA ASN A 336 18.55 7.81 18.84
C ASN A 336 17.50 6.69 18.84
N PHE A 337 17.48 5.85 17.80
CA PHE A 337 16.47 4.78 17.64
C PHE A 337 16.33 3.85 18.86
N LEU A 338 17.45 3.43 19.47
CA LEU A 338 17.43 2.55 20.64
C LEU A 338 16.86 3.24 21.89
N ASP A 339 17.19 4.51 22.09
CA ASP A 339 16.69 5.31 23.22
C ASP A 339 15.20 5.62 23.05
N ALA A 340 14.79 5.98 21.83
CA ALA A 340 13.40 6.13 21.45
C ALA A 340 12.60 4.85 21.72
N GLY A 341 13.15 3.69 21.35
CA GLY A 341 12.54 2.39 21.63
C GLY A 341 12.35 2.11 23.13
N ARG A 342 13.32 2.48 23.99
CA ARG A 342 13.19 2.36 25.45
C ARG A 342 12.09 3.28 26.00
N ASN A 343 11.96 4.49 25.46
CA ASN A 343 10.92 5.43 25.85
C ASN A 343 9.53 4.93 25.45
N VAL A 344 9.38 4.34 24.25
CA VAL A 344 8.13 3.68 23.81
C VAL A 344 7.71 2.57 24.77
N VAL A 345 8.64 1.68 25.15
CA VAL A 345 8.33 0.60 26.10
C VAL A 345 7.91 1.16 27.46
N THR A 346 8.57 2.22 27.93
CA THR A 346 8.23 2.89 29.19
C THR A 346 6.84 3.55 29.12
N LEU A 347 6.51 4.17 27.99
CA LEU A 347 5.21 4.77 27.74
C LEU A 347 4.09 3.72 27.78
N PHE A 348 4.25 2.59 27.07
CA PHE A 348 3.25 1.52 27.08
C PHE A 348 3.11 0.81 28.41
N LYS A 349 4.20 0.66 29.18
CA LYS A 349 4.13 0.11 30.54
C LYS A 349 3.38 1.02 31.51
N SER A 350 3.48 2.34 31.34
CA SER A 350 2.86 3.32 32.25
C SER A 350 1.42 3.68 31.87
N ARG A 351 1.08 3.68 30.57
CA ARG A 351 -0.24 4.10 30.06
C ARG A 351 -1.10 2.96 29.52
N GLY A 352 -0.54 1.76 29.39
CA GLY A 352 -1.21 0.58 28.85
C GLY A 352 -1.12 0.45 27.33
N TRP A 353 -1.56 -0.69 26.82
CA TRP A 353 -1.57 -1.02 25.38
C TRP A 353 -2.79 -0.46 24.64
N ASP A 354 -3.76 0.13 25.35
CA ASP A 354 -5.00 0.71 24.79
C ASP A 354 -4.72 1.79 23.72
N THR A 355 -3.58 2.48 23.84
CA THR A 355 -3.06 3.44 22.86
C THR A 355 -2.86 2.82 21.47
N ILE A 356 -2.25 1.63 21.40
CA ILE A 356 -2.01 0.94 20.13
C ILE A 356 -3.34 0.56 19.47
N ILE A 357 -4.30 0.13 20.29
CA ILE A 357 -5.59 -0.31 19.78
C ILE A 357 -6.38 0.86 19.17
N THR A 358 -6.27 2.05 19.75
CA THR A 358 -6.88 3.28 19.22
C THR A 358 -6.30 3.67 17.86
N ASP A 359 -4.99 3.53 17.66
CA ASP A 359 -4.33 3.81 16.36
C ASP A 359 -4.84 2.89 15.24
N HIS A 360 -5.05 1.61 15.53
CA HIS A 360 -5.60 0.67 14.54
C HIS A 360 -6.99 1.05 14.03
N LEU A 361 -7.87 1.61 14.89
CA LEU A 361 -9.18 2.12 14.47
C LEU A 361 -9.03 3.27 13.48
N VAL A 362 -8.12 4.20 13.76
CA VAL A 362 -7.88 5.37 12.92
C VAL A 362 -7.29 4.97 11.57
N SER A 363 -6.28 4.11 11.58
CA SER A 363 -5.67 3.58 10.35
C SER A 363 -6.70 2.87 9.45
N SER A 364 -7.65 2.13 10.04
CA SER A 364 -8.73 1.48 9.29
C SER A 364 -9.64 2.49 8.57
N VAL A 365 -10.01 3.58 9.23
CA VAL A 365 -10.82 4.65 8.62
C VAL A 365 -10.09 5.32 7.47
N LEU A 366 -8.83 5.67 7.70
CA LEU A 366 -7.98 6.33 6.72
C LEU A 366 -7.81 5.49 5.45
N TYR A 367 -7.71 4.16 5.61
CA TYR A 367 -7.70 3.22 4.49
C TYR A 367 -9.02 3.21 3.72
N LEU A 368 -10.17 3.16 4.40
CA LEU A 368 -11.48 3.20 3.75
C LEU A 368 -11.76 4.51 3.04
N VAL A 369 -11.32 5.64 3.60
CA VAL A 369 -11.39 6.92 2.90
C VAL A 369 -10.55 6.88 1.63
N SER A 370 -9.35 6.28 1.66
CA SER A 370 -8.50 6.13 0.47
C SER A 370 -9.18 5.29 -0.62
N ILE A 371 -9.84 4.18 -0.25
CA ILE A 371 -10.64 3.38 -1.19
C ILE A 371 -11.82 4.20 -1.72
N GLY A 372 -12.56 4.89 -0.85
CA GLY A 372 -13.71 5.70 -1.26
C GLY A 372 -13.33 6.79 -2.27
N VAL A 373 -12.23 7.50 -2.03
CA VAL A 373 -11.70 8.50 -2.98
C VAL A 373 -11.21 7.83 -4.26
N GLY A 374 -10.55 6.67 -4.19
CA GLY A 374 -10.17 5.86 -5.35
C GLY A 374 -11.39 5.48 -6.21
N LEU A 375 -12.47 4.97 -5.60
CA LEU A 375 -13.68 4.62 -6.32
C LEU A 375 -14.34 5.84 -7.00
N LEU A 376 -14.44 6.97 -6.31
CA LEU A 376 -15.02 8.20 -6.87
C LEU A 376 -14.19 8.75 -8.03
N THR A 377 -12.86 8.76 -7.90
CA THR A 377 -11.95 9.18 -8.97
C THR A 377 -11.97 8.22 -10.16
N GLY A 378 -12.09 6.91 -9.93
CA GLY A 378 -12.31 5.90 -10.96
C GLY A 378 -13.62 6.11 -11.73
N ILE A 379 -14.73 6.38 -11.05
CA ILE A 379 -16.02 6.69 -11.70
C ILE A 379 -15.90 7.92 -12.59
N ILE A 380 -15.27 8.99 -12.09
CA ILE A 380 -15.05 10.22 -12.88
C ILE A 380 -14.18 9.93 -14.10
N ALA A 381 -13.11 9.15 -13.94
CA ALA A 381 -12.23 8.75 -15.03
C ALA A 381 -13.00 8.00 -16.14
N SER A 382 -13.88 7.05 -15.78
CA SER A 382 -14.74 6.35 -16.73
C SER A 382 -15.75 7.26 -17.42
N LEU A 383 -16.34 8.21 -16.69
CA LEU A 383 -17.29 9.17 -17.28
C LEU A 383 -16.61 10.10 -18.29
N VAL A 384 -15.38 10.51 -18.03
CA VAL A 384 -14.56 11.32 -18.94
C VAL A 384 -14.17 10.50 -20.18
N ALA A 385 -13.76 9.24 -20.00
CA ALA A 385 -13.49 8.33 -21.10
C ALA A 385 -14.70 8.13 -22.01
N HIS A 386 -15.88 7.95 -21.41
CA HIS A 386 -17.12 7.82 -22.15
C HIS A 386 -17.48 9.10 -22.92
N SER A 387 -17.38 10.28 -22.29
CA SER A 387 -17.77 11.54 -22.92
C SER A 387 -16.85 11.97 -24.07
N GLN A 388 -15.59 11.54 -24.04
CA GLN A 388 -14.62 11.78 -25.11
C GLN A 388 -14.62 10.70 -26.19
N GLY A 389 -15.45 9.66 -26.05
CA GLY A 389 -15.52 8.55 -27.01
C GLY A 389 -14.25 7.69 -27.02
N MET A 390 -13.50 7.65 -25.90
CA MET A 390 -12.30 6.81 -25.80
C MET A 390 -12.70 5.33 -25.74
N ILE A 391 -12.14 4.52 -26.63
CA ILE A 391 -12.40 3.07 -26.68
C ILE A 391 -11.17 2.32 -26.15
N PHE A 392 -11.31 1.69 -24.98
CA PHE A 392 -10.25 0.87 -24.39
C PHE A 392 -10.52 -0.63 -24.58
N GLY A 393 -9.91 -1.25 -25.59
CA GLY A 393 -10.12 -2.68 -25.88
C GLY A 393 -11.53 -2.97 -26.41
N ASN A 394 -12.03 -4.20 -26.18
CA ASN A 394 -13.33 -4.65 -26.69
C ASN A 394 -14.53 -3.93 -26.02
N ASP A 395 -15.70 -3.95 -26.67
CA ASP A 395 -16.93 -3.23 -26.25
C ASP A 395 -17.31 -3.38 -24.76
N SER A 396 -17.02 -4.53 -24.14
CA SER A 396 -17.30 -4.80 -22.72
C SER A 396 -16.23 -4.26 -21.74
N GLY A 397 -14.99 -4.03 -22.19
CA GLY A 397 -13.84 -3.59 -21.39
C GLY A 397 -13.55 -2.08 -21.44
N SER A 398 -14.19 -1.35 -22.35
CA SER A 398 -13.89 0.05 -22.66
C SER A 398 -13.95 1.00 -21.45
N LEU A 399 -14.86 0.78 -20.50
CA LEU A 399 -14.98 1.63 -19.31
C LEU A 399 -14.21 1.11 -18.09
N ALA A 400 -13.81 -0.17 -18.11
CA ALA A 400 -13.13 -0.81 -16.99
C ALA A 400 -11.67 -0.34 -16.88
N ILE A 401 -10.96 -0.16 -17.99
CA ILE A 401 -9.57 0.29 -17.98
C ILE A 401 -9.45 1.73 -17.41
N PRO A 402 -10.22 2.72 -17.87
CA PRO A 402 -10.22 4.06 -17.28
C PRO A 402 -10.61 4.07 -15.81
N PHE A 403 -11.58 3.23 -15.42
CA PHE A 403 -11.99 3.07 -14.03
C PHE A 403 -10.80 2.65 -13.17
N LEU A 404 -10.08 1.61 -13.59
CA LEU A 404 -8.94 1.08 -12.85
C LEU A 404 -7.79 2.08 -12.78
N ILE A 405 -7.49 2.79 -13.87
CA ILE A 405 -6.46 3.84 -13.88
C ILE A 405 -6.82 4.94 -12.87
N GLY A 406 -8.04 5.48 -12.94
CA GLY A 406 -8.51 6.50 -12.02
C GLY A 406 -8.52 6.01 -10.57
N LEU A 407 -8.96 4.76 -10.34
CA LEU A 407 -8.99 4.13 -9.03
C LEU A 407 -7.61 4.02 -8.40
N VAL A 408 -6.62 3.52 -9.14
CA VAL A 408 -5.26 3.36 -8.65
C VAL A 408 -4.64 4.72 -8.34
N ILE A 409 -4.78 5.70 -9.25
CA ILE A 409 -4.24 7.05 -9.04
C ILE A 409 -4.87 7.69 -7.80
N GLY A 410 -6.20 7.67 -7.71
CA GLY A 410 -6.91 8.26 -6.59
C GLY A 410 -6.62 7.58 -5.26
N PHE A 411 -6.54 6.25 -5.25
CA PHE A 411 -6.16 5.48 -4.07
C PHE A 411 -4.74 5.81 -3.61
N VAL A 412 -3.75 5.79 -4.52
CA VAL A 412 -2.34 6.05 -4.18
C VAL A 412 -2.16 7.47 -3.66
N LEU A 413 -2.64 8.48 -4.39
CA LEU A 413 -2.50 9.88 -3.97
C LEU A 413 -3.18 10.15 -2.62
N THR A 414 -4.39 9.63 -2.44
CA THR A 414 -5.11 9.80 -1.17
C THR A 414 -4.42 9.04 -0.04
N SER A 415 -3.94 7.81 -0.28
CA SER A 415 -3.27 7.00 0.74
C SER A 415 -2.01 7.68 1.29
N VAL A 416 -1.25 8.39 0.44
CA VAL A 416 -0.09 9.19 0.86
C VAL A 416 -0.51 10.31 1.78
N MET A 417 -1.57 11.06 1.45
CA MET A 417 -2.09 12.11 2.33
C MET A 417 -2.63 11.53 3.64
N MET A 418 -3.30 10.39 3.59
CA MET A 418 -3.80 9.69 4.77
C MET A 418 -2.67 9.16 5.66
N SER A 419 -1.52 8.78 5.08
CA SER A 419 -0.32 8.37 5.83
C SER A 419 0.24 9.52 6.69
N VAL A 420 0.13 10.76 6.21
CA VAL A 420 0.48 11.96 6.97
C VAL A 420 -0.47 12.13 8.15
N VAL A 421 -1.78 11.96 7.92
CA VAL A 421 -2.78 12.01 9.00
C VAL A 421 -2.54 10.91 10.03
N ALA A 422 -2.27 9.67 9.60
CA ALA A 422 -1.95 8.56 10.50
C ALA A 422 -0.70 8.85 11.35
N SER A 423 0.33 9.44 10.75
CA SER A 423 1.55 9.85 11.46
C SER A 423 1.27 10.95 12.49
N ALA A 424 0.40 11.91 12.14
CA ALA A 424 -0.03 12.96 13.05
C ALA A 424 -0.85 12.41 14.24
N VAL A 425 -1.70 11.40 14.01
CA VAL A 425 -2.47 10.70 15.06
C VAL A 425 -1.54 10.04 16.07
N ASN A 426 -0.58 9.26 15.60
CA ASN A 426 0.41 8.62 16.47
C ASN A 426 1.19 9.66 17.29
N THR A 427 1.54 10.78 16.67
CA THR A 427 2.24 11.89 17.36
C THR A 427 1.38 12.53 18.44
N ILE A 428 0.12 12.84 18.14
CA ILE A 428 -0.81 13.44 19.10
C ILE A 428 -1.07 12.51 20.28
N ILE A 429 -1.17 11.20 20.05
CA ILE A 429 -1.37 10.26 21.16
C ILE A 429 -0.14 10.25 22.08
N VAL A 430 1.08 10.26 21.54
CA VAL A 430 2.31 10.36 22.35
C VAL A 430 2.36 11.70 23.09
N CYS A 431 2.15 12.82 22.41
CA CYS A 431 2.16 14.15 23.02
C CYS A 431 1.12 14.30 24.13
N TYR A 432 -0.07 13.72 23.95
CA TYR A 432 -1.12 13.71 24.98
C TYR A 432 -0.73 12.86 26.19
N ALA A 433 -0.06 11.72 25.96
CA ALA A 433 0.36 10.83 27.02
C ALA A 433 1.50 11.42 27.89
N GLU A 434 2.38 12.23 27.29
CA GLU A 434 3.52 12.86 27.98
C GLU A 434 3.22 14.24 28.54
N ALA A 435 2.57 15.13 27.77
CA ALA A 435 2.41 16.54 28.11
C ALA A 435 0.98 17.09 27.83
N PRO A 436 -0.06 16.59 28.52
CA PRO A 436 -1.45 17.03 28.33
C PRO A 436 -1.76 18.44 28.87
N ASN A 437 -0.87 19.02 29.68
CA ASN A 437 -1.06 20.36 30.24
C ASN A 437 -0.66 21.47 29.26
N GLU A 438 0.44 21.28 28.53
CA GLU A 438 0.88 22.22 27.49
C GLU A 438 -0.19 22.38 26.40
N PHE A 439 -0.88 21.29 26.08
CA PHE A 439 -2.00 21.32 25.14
C PHE A 439 -3.19 22.16 25.61
N GLN A 440 -3.47 22.18 26.92
CA GLN A 440 -4.53 23.01 27.48
C GLN A 440 -4.21 24.49 27.36
N THR A 441 -2.95 24.86 27.53
CA THR A 441 -2.48 26.25 27.41
C THR A 441 -2.56 26.72 25.96
N ASN A 442 -2.09 25.90 25.01
CA ASN A 442 -1.98 26.28 23.61
C ASN A 442 -3.28 26.11 22.81
N HIS A 443 -4.08 25.08 23.11
CA HIS A 443 -5.27 24.68 22.36
C HIS A 443 -6.44 24.31 23.29
N PRO A 444 -6.99 25.26 24.08
CA PRO A 444 -7.93 24.95 25.17
C PRO A 444 -9.21 24.26 24.70
N GLN A 445 -9.74 24.61 23.52
CA GLN A 445 -10.96 23.99 22.99
C GLN A 445 -10.74 22.52 22.63
N LEU A 446 -9.70 22.20 21.86
CA LEU A 446 -9.38 20.82 21.49
C LEU A 446 -8.99 19.98 22.71
N SER A 447 -8.25 20.56 23.66
CA SER A 447 -7.89 19.87 24.91
C SER A 447 -9.13 19.50 25.73
N ASN A 448 -10.11 20.40 25.85
CA ASN A 448 -11.35 20.12 26.56
C ASN A 448 -12.17 19.00 25.89
N GLU A 449 -12.28 19.02 24.56
CA GLU A 449 -12.95 17.95 23.79
C GLU A 449 -12.25 16.60 24.00
N MET A 450 -10.92 16.58 23.94
CA MET A 450 -10.12 15.35 24.07
C MET A 450 -10.20 14.78 25.50
N ARG A 451 -10.15 15.64 26.54
CA ARG A 451 -10.36 15.23 27.95
C ARG A 451 -11.79 14.75 28.20
N ALA A 452 -12.80 15.32 27.54
CA ALA A 452 -14.17 14.83 27.62
C ALA A 452 -14.33 13.44 26.98
N ALA A 453 -13.76 13.26 25.78
CA ALA A 453 -13.75 11.98 25.08
C ALA A 453 -12.97 10.90 25.84
N TRP A 454 -11.86 11.25 26.49
CA TRP A 454 -11.14 10.34 27.38
C TRP A 454 -12.02 9.87 28.54
N ARG A 455 -12.76 10.79 29.19
CA ARG A 455 -13.69 10.42 30.29
C ARG A 455 -14.84 9.53 29.82
N GLU A 456 -15.37 9.76 28.61
CA GLU A 456 -16.40 8.89 28.01
C GLU A 456 -15.84 7.49 27.72
N ALA A 457 -14.60 7.41 27.22
CA ALA A 457 -13.97 6.15 26.86
C ALA A 457 -13.54 5.32 28.07
N TRP A 458 -13.05 5.93 29.15
CA TRP A 458 -12.61 5.27 30.39
C TRP A 458 -13.38 5.77 31.62
N PRO A 459 -14.66 5.40 31.81
CA PRO A 459 -15.47 5.90 32.92
C PRO A 459 -15.08 5.33 34.30
N VAL A 460 -14.33 4.22 34.34
CA VAL A 460 -13.99 3.51 35.59
C VAL A 460 -12.77 4.11 36.28
N ASP A 461 -11.85 4.74 35.53
CA ASP A 461 -10.62 5.34 36.06
C ASP A 461 -10.87 6.63 36.88
N PHE A 462 -12.10 7.15 36.86
CA PHE A 462 -12.53 8.35 37.58
C PHE A 462 -13.52 8.08 38.72
N LYS A 463 -13.67 6.81 39.15
CA LYS A 463 -14.44 6.48 40.37
C LYS A 463 -13.60 6.69 41.63
N TYR A 464 -13.14 7.91 41.89
CA TYR A 464 -12.59 8.31 43.19
C TYR A 464 -12.99 9.75 43.53
#